data_AF-A0A938RDC9-F1
#
_entry.id   AF-A0A938RDC9-F1
#
_cell.length_a   1.000
_cell.length_b   1.000
_cell.length_c   1.000
_cell.angle_alpha   90.00
_cell.angle_beta   90.00
_cell.angle_gamma   90.00
#
_symmetry.space_group_name_H-M   'P 1'
#
loop_
_entity.id
_entity.type
_entity.pdbx_description
1 polymer ?
#
loop_
_entity_poly.entity_id
_entity_poly.type
_entity_poly.pdbx_seq_one_letter_code
_entity_poly.pdbx_strand_id
1 'polypeptide(L)'
;MVSQILIRVDKELKSKFQRLSRTEQKSVNQKVRELMEDYVKDHSMETAMRGLWDEIGQSLKKKGYKASDVNKKIKEIRTGR
;
A
#
# COMPACT_ATOMS: atom_id res chain seq x y z
N MET A 1 14.50 10.66 -8.87
CA MET A 1 14.45 11.98 -8.21
C MET A 1 14.38 11.75 -6.71
N VAL A 2 15.12 12.49 -5.89
CA VAL A 2 15.08 12.36 -4.42
C VAL A 2 14.31 13.56 -3.86
N SER A 3 13.23 13.30 -3.12
CA SER A 3 12.47 14.31 -2.38
C SER A 3 12.95 14.39 -0.93
N GLN A 4 13.03 15.61 -0.38
CA GLN A 4 13.43 15.84 1.01
C GLN A 4 12.21 16.18 1.87
N ILE A 5 12.21 15.72 3.13
CA ILE A 5 11.18 16.04 4.12
C ILE A 5 11.86 16.64 5.34
N LEU A 6 11.38 17.80 5.78
CA LEU A 6 11.82 18.44 7.03
C LEU A 6 10.80 18.16 8.13
N ILE A 7 11.22 17.45 9.17
CA ILE A 7 10.36 17.08 10.30
C ILE A 7 10.82 17.84 11.55
N ARG A 8 9.93 18.62 12.15
CA ARG A 8 10.15 19.26 13.45
C ARG A 8 9.61 18.34 14.55
N VAL A 9 10.47 18.02 15.51
CA VAL A 9 10.14 17.20 16.68
C VAL A 9 10.67 17.88 17.93
N ASP A 10 10.08 17.59 19.07
CA ASP A 10 10.61 18.04 20.35
C ASP A 10 11.98 17.41 20.64
N LYS A 11 12.74 18.06 21.51
CA LYS A 11 14.12 17.67 21.83
C LYS A 11 14.18 16.31 22.53
N GLU A 12 13.19 15.98 23.33
CA GLU A 12 13.16 14.73 24.09
C GLU A 12 12.95 13.54 23.15
N LEU A 13 11.96 13.61 22.27
CA LEU A 13 11.68 12.63 21.23
C LEU A 13 12.91 12.42 20.34
N LYS A 14 13.54 13.50 19.86
CA LYS A 14 14.78 13.41 19.07
C LYS A 14 15.87 12.62 19.80
N SER A 15 16.06 12.89 21.09
CA SER A 15 17.11 12.26 21.89
C SER A 15 16.86 10.76 22.11
N LYS A 16 15.62 10.39 22.41
CA LYS A 16 15.19 8.99 22.59
C LYS A 16 15.29 8.23 21.28
N PHE A 17 14.77 8.80 20.20
CA PHE A 17 14.79 8.19 18.88
C PHE A 17 16.22 7.94 18.36
N GLN A 18 17.12 8.91 18.58
CA GLN A 18 18.52 8.77 18.21
C GLN A 18 19.24 7.66 19.00
N ARG A 19 18.93 7.50 20.28
CA ARG A 19 19.48 6.41 21.10
C ARG A 19 19.01 5.05 20.59
N LEU A 20 17.71 4.88 20.35
CA LEU A 20 17.14 3.63 19.85
C LEU A 20 17.69 3.25 18.47
N SER A 21 17.76 4.23 17.55
CA SER A 21 18.30 4.00 16.21
C SER A 21 19.76 3.50 16.25
N ARG A 22 20.56 4.02 17.18
CA ARG A 22 21.96 3.60 17.38
C ARG A 22 22.06 2.17 17.91
N THR A 23 21.14 1.74 18.77
CA THR A 23 21.09 0.34 19.24
C THR A 23 20.88 -0.62 18.07
N GLU A 24 20.13 -0.20 17.05
CA GLU A 24 19.93 -0.96 15.80
C GLU A 24 21.07 -0.76 14.78
N GLN A 25 22.16 -0.04 15.12
CA GLN A 25 23.23 0.35 14.21
C GLN A 25 22.75 1.17 12.99
N LYS A 26 21.63 1.87 13.12
CA LYS A 26 21.00 2.66 12.05
C LYS A 26 21.17 4.16 12.29
N SER A 27 21.23 4.91 11.20
CA SER A 27 21.08 6.36 11.27
C SER A 27 19.63 6.75 11.56
N VAL A 28 19.42 7.93 12.16
CA VAL A 28 18.07 8.47 12.40
C VAL A 28 17.26 8.55 11.10
N ASN A 29 17.89 9.02 10.02
CA ASN A 29 17.23 9.14 8.71
C ASN A 29 16.85 7.78 8.13
N GLN A 30 17.69 6.75 8.33
CA GLN A 30 17.39 5.39 7.89
C GLN A 30 16.18 4.85 8.66
N LYS A 31 16.15 5.00 9.99
CA LYS A 31 15.01 4.51 10.78
C LYS A 31 13.72 5.27 10.47
N VAL A 32 13.77 6.58 10.25
CA VAL A 32 12.61 7.37 9.81
C VAL A 32 12.10 6.88 8.47
N ARG A 33 12.99 6.60 7.51
CA ARG A 33 12.60 6.05 6.20
C ARG A 33 11.90 4.71 6.34
N GLU A 34 12.46 3.78 7.10
CA GLU A 34 11.86 2.46 7.34
C GLU A 34 10.45 2.60 7.96
N LEU A 35 10.29 3.45 8.99
CA LEU A 35 8.98 3.68 9.60
C LEU A 35 7.95 4.27 8.62
N MET A 36 8.38 5.13 7.69
CA MET A 36 7.51 5.65 6.65
C MET A 36 7.14 4.58 5.62
N GLU A 37 8.10 3.73 5.23
CA GLU A 37 7.86 2.61 4.32
C GLU A 37 6.87 1.61 4.91
N ASP A 38 7.07 1.24 6.17
CA ASP A 38 6.16 0.34 6.90
C ASP A 38 4.77 0.96 7.05
N TYR A 39 4.68 2.25 7.41
CA TYR A 39 3.40 2.94 7.50
C TYR A 39 2.64 2.93 6.16
N VAL A 40 3.32 3.26 5.06
CA VAL A 40 2.72 3.22 3.72
C VAL A 40 2.33 1.80 3.35
N LYS A 41 3.17 0.81 3.62
CA LYS A 41 2.87 -0.60 3.29
C LYS A 41 1.63 -1.09 4.03
N ASP A 42 1.52 -0.79 5.31
CA ASP A 42 0.42 -1.27 6.16
C ASP A 42 -0.88 -0.51 5.91
N HIS A 43 -0.81 0.76 5.51
CA HIS A 43 -1.97 1.63 5.29
C HIS A 43 -2.28 1.88 3.81
N SER A 44 -1.47 1.33 2.90
CA SER A 44 -1.76 1.41 1.48
C SER A 44 -3.03 0.63 1.23
N MET A 45 -4.11 1.38 1.05
CA MET A 45 -5.39 0.88 0.59
C MET A 45 -5.24 0.14 -0.74
N GLU A 46 -4.16 0.37 -1.51
CA GLU A 46 -3.82 -0.41 -2.71
C GLU A 46 -3.57 -1.89 -2.39
N THR A 47 -2.86 -2.21 -1.31
CA THR A 47 -2.59 -3.59 -0.90
C THR A 47 -3.87 -4.26 -0.40
N ALA A 48 -4.65 -3.57 0.43
CA ALA A 48 -5.95 -4.06 0.89
C ALA A 48 -6.93 -4.25 -0.29
N MET A 49 -6.98 -3.29 -1.22
CA MET A 49 -7.84 -3.32 -2.40
C MET A 49 -7.41 -4.41 -3.39
N ARG A 50 -6.11 -4.66 -3.55
CA ARG A 50 -5.58 -5.77 -4.35
C ARG A 50 -6.05 -7.11 -3.80
N GLY A 51 -5.98 -7.32 -2.48
CA GLY A 51 -6.48 -8.54 -1.83
C GLY A 51 -7.97 -8.78 -2.11
N LEU A 52 -8.79 -7.74 -1.94
CA LEU A 52 -10.22 -7.80 -2.27
C LEU A 52 -10.47 -8.10 -3.75
N TRP A 53 -9.70 -7.48 -4.65
CA TRP A 53 -9.82 -7.71 -6.10
C TRP A 53 -9.46 -9.14 -6.50
N ASP A 54 -8.42 -9.70 -5.87
CA ASP A 54 -8.00 -11.09 -6.08
C ASP A 54 -9.08 -12.06 -5.58
N GLU A 55 -9.67 -11.83 -4.39
CA GLU A 55 -10.78 -12.63 -3.87
C GLU A 55 -12.01 -12.61 -4.79
N ILE A 56 -12.40 -11.43 -5.26
CA ILE A 56 -13.50 -11.26 -6.22
C ILE A 56 -13.17 -12.01 -7.52
N GLY A 57 -11.97 -11.85 -8.05
CA GLY A 57 -11.51 -12.53 -9.26
C GLY A 57 -11.54 -14.05 -9.13
N GLN A 58 -11.11 -14.59 -7.99
CA GLN A 58 -11.17 -16.02 -7.70
C GLN A 58 -12.61 -16.53 -7.57
N SER A 59 -13.48 -15.78 -6.89
CA SER A 59 -14.91 -16.10 -6.76
C SER A 59 -15.59 -16.16 -8.13
N LEU A 60 -15.30 -15.19 -9.01
CA LEU A 60 -15.82 -15.18 -10.38
C LEU A 60 -15.31 -16.38 -11.21
N LYS A 61 -14.02 -16.70 -11.12
CA LYS A 61 -13.45 -17.89 -11.79
C LYS A 61 -14.10 -19.19 -11.29
N LYS A 62 -14.31 -19.33 -9.98
CA LYS A 62 -15.00 -20.50 -9.39
C LYS A 62 -16.43 -20.66 -9.89
N LYS A 63 -17.12 -19.56 -10.17
CA LYS A 63 -18.46 -19.55 -10.78
C LYS A 63 -18.46 -19.78 -12.30
N GLY A 64 -17.28 -19.99 -12.91
CA GLY A 64 -17.12 -20.28 -14.33
C GLY A 64 -17.04 -19.04 -15.23
N TYR A 65 -17.01 -17.84 -14.67
CA TYR A 65 -16.88 -16.62 -15.46
C TYR A 65 -15.47 -16.49 -16.06
N LYS A 66 -15.43 -16.08 -17.32
CA LYS A 66 -14.23 -15.85 -18.12
C LYS A 66 -14.13 -14.39 -18.54
N ALA A 67 -12.94 -13.96 -18.96
CA ALA A 67 -12.72 -12.61 -19.48
C ALA A 67 -13.63 -12.28 -20.68
N SER A 68 -13.98 -13.29 -21.50
CA SER A 68 -14.94 -13.15 -22.61
C SER A 68 -16.34 -12.73 -22.14
N ASP A 69 -16.76 -13.14 -20.93
CA ASP A 69 -18.08 -12.81 -20.40
C ASP A 69 -18.17 -11.33 -20.01
N VAL A 70 -17.05 -10.73 -19.59
CA VAL A 70 -16.97 -9.28 -19.33
C VAL A 70 -17.23 -8.50 -20.61
N ASN A 71 -16.54 -8.83 -21.71
CA ASN A 71 -16.72 -8.17 -22.99
C ASN A 71 -18.15 -8.35 -23.52
N LYS A 72 -18.72 -9.55 -23.35
CA LYS A 72 -20.11 -9.83 -23.70
C LYS A 72 -21.07 -8.95 -22.91
N LYS A 73 -20.87 -8.81 -21.59
CA LYS A 73 -21.73 -7.99 -20.73
C LYS A 73 -21.63 -6.49 -21.01
N ILE A 74 -20.42 -5.99 -21.29
CA ILE A 74 -20.22 -4.59 -21.71
C ILE A 74 -20.97 -4.32 -23.02
N LYS A 75 -20.92 -5.25 -23.97
CA LYS A 75 -21.63 -5.13 -25.24
C LYS A 75 -23.14 -5.12 -25.04
N GLU A 76 -23.68 -6.05 -24.23
CA GLU A 76 -25.11 -6.12 -23.87
C GLU A 76 -25.61 -4.78 -23.32
N ILE A 77 -24.96 -4.24 -22.29
CA ILE A 77 -25.33 -2.97 -21.65
C ILE A 77 -25.26 -1.80 -22.64
N ARG A 78 -24.21 -1.71 -23.46
CA ARG A 78 -24.05 -0.63 -24.44
C ARG A 78 -25.09 -0.69 -25.56
N THR A 79 -25.59 -1.88 -25.90
CA THR A 79 -26.63 -2.04 -26.92
C THR A 79 -28.05 -1.78 -26.40
N GLY A 80 -28.21 -1.37 -25.14
CA GLY A 80 -29.51 -0.97 -24.58
C GLY A 80 -30.53 -2.11 -24.51
N ARG A 81 -30.07 -3.36 -24.35
CA ARG A 81 -30.92 -4.51 -24.02
C ARG A 81 -30.69 -4.95 -22.58
#